data_AF-A0A644YYV3-F1
#
_entry.id   AF-A0A644YYV3-F1
#
_cell.length_a   1.000
_cell.length_b   1.000
_cell.length_c   1.000
_cell.angle_alpha   90.00
_cell.angle_beta   90.00
_cell.angle_gamma   90.00
#
_symmetry.space_group_name_H-M   'P 1'
#
loop_
_entity.id
_entity.type
_entity.pdbx_description
1 polymer ?
#
loop_
_entity_poly.entity_id
_entity_poly.type
_entity_poly.pdbx_seq_one_letter_code
_entity_poly.pdbx_strand_id
1 'polypeptide(L)'
;MFVRVYPEGGNMAGGWVMKAEEIEGITPKQIQNKFVLPQVPKYVCDANIPAKTTIRCGIVGPQTEFGGLGGGVKFDLMQQMVGTFTNSRLLP
;
A
#
# COMPACT_ATOMS: atom_id res chain seq x y z
N MET A 1 10.82 -6.41 -1.91
CA MET A 1 9.53 -6.97 -2.37
C MET A 1 8.44 -5.92 -2.22
N PHE A 2 7.47 -5.88 -3.13
CA PHE A 2 6.32 -4.99 -2.98
C PHE A 2 5.18 -5.70 -2.26
N VAL A 3 4.40 -4.93 -1.53
CA VAL A 3 3.19 -5.37 -0.83
C VAL A 3 2.09 -4.35 -1.06
N ARG A 4 0.86 -4.80 -0.82
CA ARG A 4 -0.31 -3.93 -0.82
C ARG A 4 -1.16 -4.22 0.39
N VAL A 5 -1.68 -3.16 0.99
CA VAL A 5 -2.60 -3.24 2.13
C VAL A 5 -4.00 -2.83 1.70
N TYR A 6 -5.00 -3.43 2.32
CA TYR A 6 -6.41 -3.15 2.03
C TYR A 6 -7.30 -3.38 3.25
N PRO A 7 -8.43 -2.66 3.37
CA PRO A 7 -9.38 -2.83 4.46
C PRO A 7 -10.22 -4.10 4.28
N GLU A 8 -11.02 -4.42 5.29
CA GLU A 8 -12.02 -5.48 5.21
C GLU A 8 -13.08 -5.17 4.16
N GLY A 9 -13.43 -6.15 3.31
CA GLY A 9 -14.31 -5.94 2.16
C GLY A 9 -13.66 -5.18 0.99
N GLY A 10 -12.39 -4.79 1.10
CA GLY A 10 -11.62 -4.14 0.04
C GLY A 10 -11.00 -5.12 -0.96
N ASN A 11 -10.53 -4.60 -2.10
CA ASN A 11 -9.88 -5.38 -3.15
C ASN A 11 -8.38 -5.58 -2.89
N MET A 12 -7.94 -6.84 -3.00
CA MET A 12 -6.55 -7.26 -2.90
C MET A 12 -5.68 -6.66 -4.03
N ALA A 13 -6.21 -6.59 -5.26
CA ALA A 13 -5.55 -5.92 -6.38
C ALA A 13 -5.89 -4.43 -6.42
N GLY A 14 -4.94 -3.60 -6.87
CA GLY A 14 -5.22 -2.20 -7.16
C GLY A 14 -4.01 -1.44 -7.66
N GLY A 15 -4.24 -0.17 -8.03
CA GLY A 15 -3.27 0.62 -8.79
C GLY A 15 -2.08 1.19 -8.01
N TRP A 16 -1.75 0.68 -6.82
CA TRP A 16 -0.59 1.14 -6.07
C TRP A 16 -0.07 0.08 -5.11
N VAL A 17 1.23 0.14 -4.82
CA VAL A 17 1.96 -0.75 -3.91
C VAL A 17 2.97 0.03 -3.08
N MET A 18 3.51 -0.60 -2.04
CA MET A 18 4.60 -0.07 -1.22
C MET A 18 5.65 -1.16 -0.97
N LYS A 19 6.82 -0.79 -0.44
CA LYS A 19 7.81 -1.80 -0.02
C LYS A 19 7.33 -2.49 1.25
N ALA A 20 7.60 -3.80 1.38
CA ALA A 20 7.28 -4.54 2.61
C ALA A 20 7.92 -3.91 3.86
N GLU A 21 9.15 -3.42 3.72
CA GLU A 21 9.93 -2.75 4.77
C GLU A 21 9.23 -1.50 5.34
N GLU A 22 8.37 -0.85 4.55
CA GLU A 22 7.69 0.37 4.99
C GLU A 22 6.59 0.12 6.01
N ILE A 23 6.09 -1.11 6.10
CA ILE A 23 5.02 -1.55 6.98
C ILE A 23 5.47 -2.56 8.04
N GLU A 24 6.74 -2.95 8.01
CA GLU A 24 7.31 -3.90 8.96
C GLU A 24 7.46 -3.26 10.34
N GLY A 25 6.98 -3.94 11.38
CA GLY A 25 7.07 -3.47 12.76
C GLY A 25 6.15 -2.29 13.12
N ILE A 26 5.23 -1.89 12.23
CA ILE A 26 4.24 -0.84 12.51
C ILE A 26 2.81 -1.38 12.47
N THR A 27 1.95 -0.79 13.29
CA THR A 27 0.54 -1.17 13.41
C THR A 27 -0.28 -0.72 12.18
N PRO A 28 -1.43 -1.37 11.91
CA PRO A 28 -2.38 -0.94 10.89
C PRO A 28 -2.73 0.56 10.93
N LYS A 29 -2.84 1.13 12.13
CA LYS A 29 -3.14 2.55 12.32
C LYS A 29 -1.96 3.45 11.91
N GLN A 30 -0.74 3.03 12.20
CA GLN A 30 0.46 3.73 11.74
C GLN A 30 0.62 3.63 10.22
N ILE A 31 0.30 2.49 9.62
CA ILE A 31 0.27 2.33 8.15
C ILE A 31 -0.77 3.29 7.56
N GLN A 32 -1.97 3.37 8.13
CA GLN A 32 -2.99 4.33 7.72
C GLN A 32 -2.44 5.77 7.75
N ASN A 33 -1.76 6.16 8.82
CA ASN A 33 -1.26 7.54 8.95
C ASN A 33 -0.07 7.84 8.02
N LYS A 34 0.84 6.87 7.82
CA LYS A 34 2.03 6.99 6.97
C LYS A 34 1.68 7.07 5.48
N PHE A 35 0.67 6.30 5.06
CA PHE A 35 0.20 6.26 3.67
C PHE A 35 -1.10 7.02 3.43
N VAL A 36 -1.64 7.66 4.48
CA VAL A 36 -2.81 8.53 4.44
C VAL A 36 -4.02 7.82 3.82
N LEU A 37 -4.29 6.62 4.34
CA LEU A 37 -5.33 5.74 3.80
C LEU A 37 -6.72 6.13 4.33
N PRO A 38 -7.78 6.03 3.51
CA PRO A 38 -9.13 6.39 3.92
C PRO A 38 -9.68 5.50 5.04
N GLN A 39 -9.23 4.25 5.10
CA GLN A 39 -9.61 3.28 6.11
C GLN A 39 -8.38 2.59 6.69
N VAL A 40 -8.52 2.08 7.92
CA VAL A 40 -7.48 1.26 8.54
C VAL A 40 -7.36 -0.03 7.73
N PRO A 41 -6.18 -0.34 7.16
CA PRO A 41 -6.00 -1.59 6.46
C PRO A 41 -6.09 -2.76 7.44
N LYS A 42 -6.67 -3.87 7.01
CA LYS A 42 -6.76 -5.10 7.82
C LYS A 42 -5.86 -6.20 7.26
N TYR A 43 -5.72 -6.23 5.95
CA TYR A 43 -5.00 -7.26 5.23
C TYR A 43 -3.81 -6.67 4.48
N VAL A 44 -2.80 -7.53 4.28
CA VAL A 44 -1.66 -7.30 3.41
C VAL A 44 -1.51 -8.49 2.46
N CYS A 45 -1.15 -8.20 1.22
CA CYS A 45 -0.78 -9.20 0.23
C CYS A 45 0.59 -8.86 -0.39
N ASP A 46 1.28 -9.88 -0.89
CA ASP A 46 2.51 -9.72 -1.62
C ASP A 46 2.17 -9.34 -3.07
N ALA A 47 2.86 -8.33 -3.60
CA ALA A 47 2.65 -7.83 -4.95
C ALA A 47 3.89 -8.09 -5.79
N ASN A 48 3.76 -8.96 -6.79
CA ASN A 48 4.82 -9.23 -7.74
C ASN A 48 4.60 -8.43 -9.03
N ILE A 49 5.38 -7.35 -9.17
CA ILE A 49 5.33 -6.48 -10.34
C ILE A 49 6.35 -6.98 -11.36
N PRO A 50 5.95 -7.29 -12.62
CA PRO A 50 6.86 -7.76 -13.65
C PRO A 50 8.02 -6.78 -13.86
N ALA A 51 9.23 -7.31 -14.09
CA ALA A 51 10.37 -6.49 -14.47
C ALA A 51 10.07 -5.67 -15.74
N LYS A 52 10.66 -4.48 -15.83
CA LYS A 52 10.43 -3.48 -16.90
C LYS A 52 9.03 -2.84 -16.88
N THR A 53 8.23 -3.05 -15.85
CA THR A 53 7.00 -2.27 -15.63
C THR A 53 7.36 -0.86 -15.20
N THR A 54 6.86 0.14 -15.92
CA THR A 54 6.99 1.54 -15.53
C THR A 54 6.00 1.84 -14.40
N ILE A 55 6.51 2.22 -13.24
CA ILE A 55 5.72 2.61 -12.07
C ILE A 55 6.11 4.02 -11.65
N ARG A 56 5.15 4.80 -11.15
CA ARG A 56 5.41 6.15 -10.65
C ARG A 56 5.72 6.08 -9.16
N CYS A 57 6.91 6.50 -8.77
CA CYS A 57 7.29 6.64 -7.37
C CYS A 57 6.94 8.06 -6.86
N GLY A 58 6.45 8.15 -5.63
CA GLY A 58 6.22 9.43 -4.97
C GLY A 58 6.11 9.28 -3.45
N ILE A 59 6.41 10.36 -2.73
CA ILE A 59 6.18 10.43 -1.29
C ILE A 59 4.72 10.84 -1.08
N VAL A 60 4.02 10.16 -0.19
CA VAL A 60 2.67 10.53 0.20
C VAL A 60 2.74 11.84 0.97
N GLY A 61 2.10 12.88 0.44
CA GLY A 61 1.96 14.16 1.15
C GLY A 61 1.01 14.03 2.34
N PRO A 62 1.08 14.94 3.32
CA PRO A 62 0.09 15.01 4.38
C PRO A 62 -1.29 15.30 3.79
N GLN A 63 -2.32 14.60 4.26
CA GLN A 63 -3.72 14.92 3.91
C GLN A 63 -4.54 15.03 5.19
N THR A 64 -5.04 16.23 5.43
CA THR A 64 -5.84 16.58 6.62
C THR A 64 -7.18 15.84 6.63
N GLU A 65 -7.76 15.53 5.46
CA GLU A 65 -9.03 14.78 5.34
C GLU A 65 -8.96 13.36 5.90
N PHE A 66 -7.79 12.71 5.83
CA PHE A 66 -7.60 11.34 6.33
C PHE A 66 -6.76 11.30 7.61
N GLY A 67 -6.42 12.46 8.18
CA GLY A 67 -5.68 12.58 9.45
C GLY A 67 -4.24 12.07 9.42
N GLY A 68 -3.68 11.81 8.24
CA GLY A 68 -2.34 11.24 8.07
C GLY A 68 -1.26 12.29 7.85
N LEU A 69 -0.14 12.14 8.54
CA LEU A 69 1.05 12.99 8.38
C LEU A 69 1.75 12.75 7.02
N GLY A 70 1.44 11.64 6.35
CA GLY A 70 2.15 11.24 5.14
C GLY A 70 3.56 10.76 5.41
N GLY A 71 4.41 10.84 4.39
CA GLY A 71 5.83 10.46 4.45
C GLY A 71 6.13 9.04 3.94
N GLY A 72 5.12 8.20 3.72
CA GLY A 72 5.31 6.88 3.11
C GLY A 72 5.70 6.96 1.63
N VAL A 73 6.55 6.05 1.17
CA VAL A 73 6.89 5.94 -0.25
C VAL A 73 5.87 5.06 -0.97
N LYS A 74 5.06 5.67 -1.86
CA LYS A 74 4.10 4.96 -2.69
C LYS A 74 4.63 4.74 -4.10
N PHE A 75 4.30 3.58 -4.65
CA PHE A 75 4.53 3.24 -6.05
C PHE A 75 3.17 3.08 -6.72
N ASP A 76 2.80 4.08 -7.50
CA ASP A 76 1.57 4.11 -8.27
C ASP A 76 1.79 3.33 -9.58
N LEU A 77 0.92 2.36 -9.83
CA LEU A 77 0.92 1.52 -11.04
C LEU A 77 0.21 2.22 -12.21
N MET A 78 0.03 3.54 -12.13
CA MET A 78 -0.61 4.38 -13.15
C MET A 78 -2.02 3.89 -13.49
N GLN A 79 -2.79 3.51 -12.47
CA GLN A 79 -4.10 2.85 -12.56
C GLN A 79 -4.11 1.51 -13.32
N GLN A 80 -2.96 0.98 -13.70
CA GLN A 80 -2.88 -0.34 -14.31
C GLN A 80 -2.94 -1.41 -13.21
N MET A 81 -3.76 -2.44 -13.42
CA MET A 81 -3.80 -3.64 -12.57
C MET A 81 -2.66 -4.60 -12.97
N VAL A 82 -1.42 -4.10 -12.89
CA VAL A 82 -0.23 -4.85 -13.32
C VAL A 82 0.37 -5.60 -12.14
N GLY A 83 0.64 -6.88 -12.37
CA GLY A 83 1.25 -7.76 -11.37
C GLY A 83 0.29 -8.75 -10.76
N THR A 84 0.86 -9.70 -10.02
CA THR A 84 0.10 -10.71 -9.28
C THR A 84 0.10 -10.39 -7.81
N PHE A 85 -1.06 -10.51 -7.18
CA PHE A 85 -1.26 -10.28 -5.76
C PHE A 85 -1.56 -11.63 -5.10
N THR A 86 -0.72 -12.04 -4.15
CA THR A 86 -0.80 -13.36 -3.52
C THR A 86 -0.56 -13.24 -2.01
N ASN A 87 -0.69 -14.37 -1.28
CA ASN A 87 -0.34 -14.44 0.14
C ASN A 87 -1.06 -13.39 1.02
N SER A 88 -2.36 -13.24 0.79
CA SER A 88 -3.24 -12.40 1.63
C SER A 88 -3.22 -12.88 3.08
N ARG A 89 -2.88 -11.99 4.00
CA ARG A 89 -2.80 -12.26 5.44
C ARG A 89 -3.21 -11.05 6.26
N LEU A 90 -3.52 -11.26 7.54
CA LEU A 90 -3.81 -10.17 8.47
C LEU A 90 -2.52 -9.39 8.76
N LEU A 91 -2.66 -8.07 8.89
CA LEU A 91 -1.61 -7.24 9.45
C LEU A 91 -1.44 -7.55 10.95
N PRO A 92 -0.19 -7.54 11.46
CA PRO A 92 0.10 -7.80 12.87
C PRO A 92 -0.44 -6.71 13.81
#